data_AF-X0UMA1-F1
#
_entry.id   AF-X0UMA1-F1
#
_cell.length_a   1.000
_cell.length_b   1.000
_cell.length_c   1.000
_cell.angle_alpha   90.00
_cell.angle_beta   90.00
_cell.angle_gamma   90.00
#
_symmetry.space_group_name_H-M   'P 1'
#
loop_
_entity.id
_entity.type
_entity.pdbx_description
1 polymer ?
#
loop_
_entity_poly.entity_id
_entity_poly.type
_entity_poly.pdbx_seq_one_letter_code
_entity_poly.pdbx_strand_id
1 'polypeptide(L)'
;GWHRIKIHTRNYIGIIVAEDDRNTIDRIYNYLTDFGYSIPKPRRRKPSKIRVPIYEPSGPRIPNSTKNMLSMVTQSNVEIEKMKDIVLQTNECNYDWCRGLLAGFFDTDGCLHKTWELSYIQIKNQDKTFSLCEKAINLLGFSSRRRWDNLYLINNYAFNNNILKYLSLINPALNRKKNLIGMGINFEPVKVTNIEKYNGDYVAIQTDTKTLIANGLLTHNCFIGPKPTSDRVFVVNQRNVKTGTFDEHKIMMGFKTEEEARAGYLANYEKG
;
A
#
# COMPACT_ATOMS: atom_id res chain seq x y z
N GLY A 1 7.48 1.70 11.78
CA GLY A 1 8.01 2.93 12.37
C GLY A 1 6.92 3.97 12.37
N TRP A 2 6.55 4.48 13.53
CA TRP A 2 5.45 5.42 13.71
C TRP A 2 5.90 6.82 13.30
N HIS A 3 5.44 7.35 12.18
CA HIS A 3 5.71 8.75 11.86
C HIS A 3 4.65 9.63 12.50
N ARG A 4 5.09 10.45 13.47
CA ARG A 4 4.29 11.37 14.29
C ARG A 4 3.94 12.66 13.55
N ILE A 5 3.68 12.55 12.24
CA ILE A 5 3.46 13.68 11.34
C ILE A 5 1.96 13.93 11.25
N LYS A 6 1.55 15.17 11.47
CA LYS A 6 0.18 15.62 11.21
C LYS A 6 0.19 16.73 10.16
N ILE A 7 -0.55 16.54 9.07
CA ILE A 7 -0.68 17.51 7.98
C ILE A 7 -2.12 18.04 7.96
N HIS A 8 -2.29 19.35 7.89
CA HIS A 8 -3.59 20.02 7.80
C HIS A 8 -3.63 20.88 6.54
N THR A 9 -4.74 20.89 5.80
CA THR A 9 -4.86 21.61 4.50
C THR A 9 -6.25 22.23 4.25
N ARG A 10 -6.94 22.74 5.28
CA ARG A 10 -8.20 23.50 5.09
C ARG A 10 -7.92 24.97 4.73
N ASN A 11 -7.48 25.75 5.72
CA ASN A 11 -7.17 27.19 5.57
C ASN A 11 -5.71 27.52 5.93
N TYR A 12 -4.89 26.48 6.10
CA TYR A 12 -3.47 26.56 6.41
C TYR A 12 -2.84 25.22 6.06
N ILE A 13 -1.55 25.24 5.72
CA ILE A 13 -0.72 24.04 5.64
C ILE A 13 0.03 23.95 6.96
N GLY A 14 -0.27 22.92 7.75
CA GLY A 14 0.36 22.73 9.06
C GLY A 14 0.97 21.34 9.19
N ILE A 15 2.28 21.28 9.40
CA ILE A 15 3.05 20.05 9.63
C ILE A 15 3.58 20.07 11.05
N ILE A 16 3.23 19.05 11.84
CA ILE A 16 3.64 18.93 13.24
C ILE A 16 4.30 17.57 13.42
N VAL A 17 5.47 17.53 14.06
CA VAL A 17 6.17 16.31 14.46
C VAL A 17 6.62 16.40 15.91
N ALA A 18 6.86 15.26 16.55
CA ALA A 18 7.55 15.24 17.83
C ALA A 18 9.02 15.69 17.65
N GLU A 19 9.61 16.25 18.70
CA GLU A 19 10.96 16.84 18.59
C GLU A 19 12.05 15.83 18.22
N ASP A 20 11.90 14.58 18.62
CA ASP A 20 12.77 13.46 18.25
C ASP A 20 12.70 13.08 16.76
N ASP A 21 11.65 13.50 16.05
CA ASP A 21 11.47 13.30 14.61
C ASP A 21 11.97 14.50 13.76
N ARG A 22 12.95 15.27 14.27
CA ARG A 22 13.46 16.48 13.59
C ARG A 22 13.89 16.25 12.15
N ASN A 23 14.57 15.14 11.87
CA ASN A 23 15.01 14.79 10.51
C ASN A 23 13.82 14.71 9.54
N THR A 24 12.66 14.27 10.00
CA THR A 24 11.45 14.16 9.18
C THR A 24 10.93 15.53 8.78
N ILE A 25 10.79 16.46 9.73
CA ILE A 25 10.27 17.79 9.43
C ILE A 25 11.27 18.65 8.66
N ASP A 26 12.58 18.48 8.89
CA ASP A 26 13.63 19.15 8.11
C ASP A 26 13.66 18.64 6.65
N ARG A 27 13.48 17.33 6.43
CA ARG A 27 13.33 16.77 5.06
C ARG A 27 12.10 17.33 4.35
N ILE A 28 10.96 17.40 5.03
CA ILE A 28 9.75 17.97 4.45
C ILE A 28 9.93 19.47 4.19
N TYR A 29 10.59 20.20 5.08
CA TYR A 29 10.91 21.62 4.90
C TYR A 29 11.75 21.83 3.63
N ASN A 30 12.82 21.07 3.47
CA ASN A 30 13.70 21.16 2.32
C ASN A 30 12.93 20.82 1.04
N TYR A 31 12.16 19.73 1.03
CA TYR A 31 11.32 19.37 -0.11
C TYR A 31 10.37 20.50 -0.49
N LEU A 32 9.63 21.07 0.47
CA LEU A 32 8.74 22.19 0.18
C LEU A 32 9.52 23.43 -0.31
N THR A 33 10.69 23.71 0.23
CA THR A 33 11.52 24.83 -0.24
C THR A 33 12.01 24.60 -1.68
N ASP A 34 12.44 23.39 -2.00
CA ASP A 34 12.92 23.00 -3.35
C ASP A 34 11.80 23.08 -4.39
N PHE A 35 10.55 22.83 -3.98
CA PHE A 35 9.35 23.03 -4.82
C PHE A 35 8.86 24.49 -4.86
N GLY A 36 9.63 25.44 -4.33
CA GLY A 36 9.35 26.87 -4.39
C GLY A 36 8.34 27.37 -3.36
N TYR A 37 8.04 26.58 -2.31
CA TYR A 37 7.18 27.03 -1.22
C TYR A 37 7.92 27.94 -0.24
N SER A 38 7.28 29.04 0.11
CA SER A 38 7.74 29.97 1.13
C SER A 38 7.09 29.64 2.48
N ILE A 39 7.49 28.52 3.09
CA ILE A 39 7.02 28.11 4.40
C ILE A 39 7.97 28.50 5.54
N PRO A 40 7.47 28.79 6.76
CA PRO A 40 8.34 29.07 7.89
C PRO A 40 9.15 27.84 8.29
N LYS A 41 10.43 28.04 8.66
CA LYS A 41 11.27 27.01 9.26
C LYS A 41 10.59 26.33 10.46
N PRO A 42 10.90 25.05 10.75
CA PRO A 42 10.37 24.35 11.92
C PRO A 42 10.63 25.11 13.22
N ARG A 43 9.57 25.34 14.00
CA ARG A 43 9.66 26.00 15.30
C ARG A 43 9.22 25.06 16.42
N ARG A 44 9.94 25.11 17.54
CA ARG A 44 9.60 24.36 18.75
C ARG A 44 8.33 24.93 19.37
N ARG A 45 7.37 24.06 19.73
CA ARG A 45 6.10 24.43 20.39
C ARG A 45 5.76 23.46 21.52
N LYS A 46 5.12 23.98 22.56
CA LYS A 46 4.48 23.16 23.60
C LYS A 46 3.17 22.55 23.06
N PRO A 47 2.80 21.32 23.44
CA PRO A 47 1.54 20.70 23.01
C PRO A 47 0.29 21.53 23.25
N SER A 48 0.18 22.16 24.42
CA SER A 48 -0.95 23.01 24.79
C SER A 48 -1.14 24.26 23.92
N LYS A 49 -0.12 24.68 23.17
CA LYS A 49 -0.19 25.88 22.31
C LYS A 49 -0.62 25.56 20.87
N ILE A 50 -0.88 24.30 20.53
CA ILE A 50 -1.37 23.92 19.20
C ILE A 50 -2.90 24.06 19.17
N ARG A 51 -3.37 25.25 18.75
CA ARG A 51 -4.79 25.52 18.49
C ARG A 51 -5.15 25.09 17.07
N VAL A 52 -5.35 23.78 16.88
CA VAL A 52 -5.85 23.23 15.62
C VAL A 52 -7.18 22.56 15.91
N PRO A 53 -8.30 22.99 15.28
CA PRO A 53 -9.57 22.28 15.40
C PRO A 53 -9.37 20.85 14.92
N ILE A 54 -9.54 19.89 15.83
CA ILE A 54 -9.37 18.47 15.56
C ILE A 54 -10.60 18.03 14.78
N TYR A 55 -10.51 18.04 13.46
CA TYR A 55 -11.50 17.40 12.60
C TYR A 55 -10.87 16.19 11.91
N GLU A 56 -10.47 15.20 12.70
CA GLU A 56 -10.29 13.82 12.24
C GLU A 56 -10.65 12.84 13.36
N PRO A 57 -11.46 11.80 13.09
CA PRO A 57 -11.64 10.70 14.02
C PRO A 57 -10.36 9.85 14.02
N SER A 58 -9.70 9.78 15.17
CA SER A 58 -8.60 8.83 15.47
C SER A 58 -7.41 8.81 14.48
N GLY A 59 -6.88 9.97 14.10
CA GLY A 59 -5.54 10.11 13.51
C GLY A 59 -4.40 9.78 14.50
N PRO A 60 -3.13 9.67 14.03
CA PRO A 60 -1.97 9.40 14.88
C PRO A 60 -1.90 10.42 16.03
N ARG A 61 -1.94 9.91 17.27
CA ARG A 61 -1.86 10.72 18.47
C ARG A 61 -0.39 10.88 18.85
N ILE A 62 0.02 12.12 19.04
CA ILE A 62 1.34 12.45 19.58
C ILE A 62 1.34 11.91 21.02
N PRO A 63 2.34 11.10 21.43
CA PRO A 63 2.36 10.52 22.77
C PRO A 63 2.26 11.60 23.84
N ASN A 64 1.43 11.37 24.87
CA ASN A 64 1.24 12.33 25.97
C ASN A 64 2.54 12.65 26.73
N SER A 65 3.55 11.77 26.65
CA SER A 65 4.90 11.97 27.20
C SER A 65 5.75 12.99 26.44
N THR A 66 5.31 13.43 25.25
CA THR A 66 6.06 14.36 24.40
C THR A 66 6.07 15.77 25.01
N LYS A 67 7.20 16.16 25.63
CA LYS A 67 7.34 17.46 26.28
C LYS A 67 7.35 18.64 25.28
N ASN A 68 7.82 18.41 24.06
CA ASN A 68 8.01 19.44 23.03
C ASN A 68 7.82 18.88 21.61
N MET A 69 7.36 19.74 20.69
CA MET A 69 7.14 19.40 19.28
C MET A 69 7.80 20.41 18.36
N LEU A 70 8.01 20.01 17.10
CA LEU A 70 8.38 20.90 16.00
C LEU A 70 7.17 21.10 15.10
N SER A 71 6.96 22.33 14.63
CA SER A 71 5.87 22.64 13.70
C SER A 71 6.27 23.65 12.65
N MET A 72 5.75 23.49 11.45
CA MET A 72 5.74 24.48 10.38
C MET A 72 4.30 24.71 9.97
N VAL A 73 3.86 25.97 10.00
CA VAL A 73 2.48 26.33 9.67
C VAL A 73 2.49 27.57 8.79
N THR A 74 1.87 27.50 7.62
CA THR A 74 1.57 28.65 6.77
C THR A 74 0.07 28.82 6.61
N GLN A 75 -0.40 30.07 6.75
CA GLN A 75 -1.78 30.49 6.47
C GLN A 75 -1.86 31.30 5.17
N SER A 76 -0.76 31.36 4.40
CA SER A 76 -0.72 32.12 3.16
C SER A 76 -1.61 31.45 2.12
N ASN A 77 -2.66 32.14 1.68
CA ASN A 77 -3.53 31.67 0.60
C ASN A 77 -2.72 31.38 -0.68
N VAL A 78 -1.69 32.16 -0.97
CA VAL A 78 -0.80 31.93 -2.13
C VAL A 78 -0.10 30.58 -2.02
N GLU A 79 0.46 30.25 -0.86
CA GLU A 79 1.15 28.97 -0.66
C GLU A 79 0.18 27.78 -0.62
N ILE A 80 -1.02 28.00 -0.08
CA ILE A 80 -2.10 26.99 -0.08
C ILE A 80 -2.56 26.70 -1.52
N GLU A 81 -2.81 27.73 -2.32
CA GLU A 81 -3.22 27.57 -3.72
C GLU A 81 -2.10 26.97 -4.57
N LYS A 82 -0.84 27.40 -4.40
CA LYS A 82 0.33 26.74 -5.03
C LYS A 82 0.39 25.24 -4.73
N MET A 83 -0.01 24.82 -3.52
CA MET A 83 -0.06 23.40 -3.16
C MET A 83 -1.14 22.62 -3.89
N LYS A 84 -2.31 23.23 -4.04
CA LYS A 84 -3.38 22.64 -4.85
C LYS A 84 -2.97 22.59 -6.33
N ASP A 85 -2.35 23.66 -6.81
CA ASP A 85 -1.95 23.80 -8.21
C ASP A 85 -0.87 22.80 -8.61
N ILE A 86 0.21 22.61 -7.84
CA ILE A 86 1.27 21.66 -8.20
C ILE A 86 0.74 20.23 -8.34
N VAL A 87 -0.14 19.81 -7.43
CA VAL A 87 -0.77 18.47 -7.50
C VAL A 87 -1.68 18.35 -8.72
N LEU A 88 -2.44 19.41 -9.05
CA LEU A 88 -3.41 19.40 -10.14
C LEU A 88 -2.82 19.72 -11.53
N GLN A 89 -1.66 20.38 -11.58
CA GLN A 89 -0.95 20.81 -12.81
C GLN A 89 0.17 19.85 -13.20
N THR A 90 0.43 18.80 -12.42
CA THR A 90 1.39 17.78 -12.81
C THR A 90 0.91 17.07 -14.09
N ASN A 91 1.61 17.30 -15.21
CA ASN A 91 1.38 16.60 -16.47
C ASN A 91 1.98 15.18 -16.47
N GLU A 92 2.87 14.88 -15.52
CA GLU A 92 3.51 13.58 -15.37
C GLU A 92 2.68 12.65 -14.48
N CYS A 93 1.63 12.04 -15.04
CA CYS A 93 0.97 10.89 -14.43
C CYS A 93 1.78 9.59 -14.69
N ASN A 94 3.05 9.55 -14.27
CA ASN A 94 3.81 8.30 -14.34
C ASN A 94 3.32 7.31 -13.25
N TYR A 95 3.69 6.03 -13.39
CA TYR A 95 3.22 4.96 -12.49
C TYR A 95 3.45 5.28 -11.01
N ASP A 96 4.64 5.75 -10.65
CA ASP A 96 5.01 6.01 -9.25
C ASP A 96 4.25 7.19 -8.66
N TRP A 97 4.09 8.24 -9.44
CA TRP A 97 3.30 9.40 -9.06
C TRP A 97 1.82 9.03 -8.85
N CYS A 98 1.22 8.24 -9.77
CA CYS A 98 -0.15 7.77 -9.63
C CYS A 98 -0.34 6.91 -8.37
N ARG A 99 0.62 6.03 -8.05
CA ARG A 99 0.60 5.23 -6.82
C ARG A 99 0.62 6.14 -5.58
N GLY A 100 1.52 7.11 -5.54
CA GLY A 100 1.64 8.06 -4.44
C GLY A 100 0.40 8.93 -4.24
N LEU A 101 -0.17 9.46 -5.34
CA LEU A 101 -1.41 10.25 -5.32
C LEU A 101 -2.56 9.43 -4.70
N LEU A 102 -2.81 8.23 -5.23
CA LEU A 102 -3.93 7.40 -4.81
C LEU A 102 -3.75 6.86 -3.38
N ALA A 103 -2.52 6.58 -2.96
CA ALA A 103 -2.19 6.21 -1.59
C ALA A 103 -2.52 7.34 -0.60
N GLY A 104 -2.06 8.56 -0.90
CA GLY A 104 -2.34 9.74 -0.09
C GLY A 104 -3.85 10.03 -0.03
N PHE A 105 -4.52 9.98 -1.17
CA PHE A 105 -5.96 10.20 -1.25
C PHE A 105 -6.77 9.11 -0.52
N PHE A 106 -6.29 7.86 -0.52
CA PHE A 106 -6.92 6.79 0.24
C PHE A 106 -6.74 7.02 1.74
N ASP A 107 -5.55 7.42 2.17
CA ASP A 107 -5.24 7.71 3.57
C ASP A 107 -6.08 8.86 4.11
N THR A 108 -6.39 9.89 3.32
CA THR A 108 -7.27 11.01 3.75
C THR A 108 -8.75 10.65 3.61
N ASP A 109 -9.20 10.36 2.39
CA ASP A 109 -10.62 10.35 2.01
C ASP A 109 -11.11 8.98 1.51
N GLY A 110 -10.21 7.99 1.49
CA GLY A 110 -10.54 6.61 1.14
C GLY A 110 -11.20 5.83 2.28
N CYS A 111 -12.06 4.90 1.89
CA CYS A 111 -12.73 3.94 2.76
C CYS A 111 -12.76 2.55 2.09
N LEU A 112 -12.40 1.52 2.86
CA LEU A 112 -12.65 0.13 2.52
C LEU A 112 -13.81 -0.39 3.37
N HIS A 113 -14.93 -0.71 2.73
CA HIS A 113 -16.09 -1.29 3.39
C HIS A 113 -15.90 -2.80 3.59
N LYS A 114 -16.56 -3.36 4.62
CA LYS A 114 -16.55 -4.81 4.90
C LYS A 114 -17.09 -5.66 3.73
N THR A 115 -17.88 -5.04 2.85
CA THR A 115 -18.46 -5.62 1.62
C THR A 115 -17.50 -5.59 0.42
N TRP A 116 -16.21 -5.31 0.63
CA TRP A 116 -15.21 -5.18 -0.43
C TRP A 116 -15.48 -4.06 -1.44
N GLU A 117 -16.19 -3.02 -1.01
CA GLU A 117 -16.28 -1.77 -1.75
C GLU A 117 -15.16 -0.84 -1.31
N LEU A 118 -14.39 -0.34 -2.27
CA LEU A 118 -13.42 0.72 -2.04
C LEU A 118 -13.96 2.01 -2.63
N SER A 119 -14.04 3.05 -1.80
CA SER A 119 -14.53 4.36 -2.21
C SER A 119 -13.62 5.48 -1.76
N TYR A 120 -13.67 6.59 -2.49
CA TYR A 120 -13.13 7.88 -2.12
C TYR A 120 -14.29 8.86 -1.95
N ILE A 121 -14.34 9.54 -0.80
CA ILE A 121 -15.41 10.48 -0.47
C ILE A 121 -15.05 11.89 -0.94
N GLN A 122 -15.95 12.54 -1.67
CA GLN A 122 -15.77 13.91 -2.14
C GLN A 122 -16.15 14.90 -1.03
N ILE A 123 -15.27 15.86 -0.79
CA ILE A 123 -15.66 17.13 -0.18
C ILE A 123 -16.12 18.04 -1.33
N LYS A 124 -17.33 18.60 -1.26
CA LYS A 124 -17.97 19.45 -2.29
C LYS A 124 -16.97 20.38 -3.01
N ASN A 125 -17.13 20.54 -4.33
CA ASN A 125 -16.35 21.40 -5.24
C ASN A 125 -14.91 20.93 -5.58
N GLN A 126 -14.67 19.62 -5.70
CA GLN A 126 -13.35 19.06 -6.07
C GLN A 126 -13.36 18.12 -7.29
N ASP A 127 -14.12 18.44 -8.34
CA ASP A 127 -14.25 17.57 -9.53
C ASP A 127 -12.93 17.34 -10.27
N LYS A 128 -12.02 18.32 -10.25
CA LYS A 128 -10.68 18.17 -10.84
C LYS A 128 -9.89 17.06 -10.16
N THR A 129 -9.96 16.98 -8.82
CA THR A 129 -9.27 15.95 -8.03
C THR A 129 -9.79 14.55 -8.36
N PHE A 130 -11.10 14.35 -8.41
CA PHE A 130 -11.66 13.04 -8.77
C PHE A 130 -11.35 12.66 -10.22
N SER A 131 -11.36 13.62 -11.14
CA SER A 131 -10.98 13.37 -12.54
C SER A 131 -9.50 12.94 -12.65
N LEU A 132 -8.64 13.48 -11.79
CA LEU A 132 -7.25 13.08 -11.68
C LEU A 132 -7.09 11.67 -11.07
N CYS A 133 -7.84 11.37 -10.00
CA CYS A 133 -7.88 10.05 -9.40
C CYS A 133 -8.38 8.99 -10.40
N GLU A 134 -9.43 9.26 -11.18
CA GLU A 134 -9.92 8.36 -12.23
C GLU A 134 -8.86 8.09 -13.29
N LYS A 135 -8.16 9.13 -13.77
CA LYS A 135 -7.04 8.98 -14.71
C LYS A 135 -5.95 8.09 -14.12
N ALA A 136 -5.56 8.33 -12.87
CA ALA A 136 -4.56 7.53 -12.17
C ALA A 136 -5.00 6.07 -11.99
N ILE A 137 -6.26 5.82 -11.60
CA ILE A 137 -6.85 4.48 -11.47
C ILE A 137 -6.79 3.73 -12.80
N ASN A 138 -7.18 4.40 -13.90
CA ASN A 138 -7.15 3.82 -15.24
C ASN A 138 -5.73 3.51 -15.71
N LEU A 139 -4.76 4.40 -15.47
CA LEU A 139 -3.35 4.18 -15.81
C LEU A 139 -2.74 2.99 -15.03
N LEU A 140 -3.18 2.75 -13.80
CA LEU A 140 -2.78 1.58 -13.02
C LEU A 140 -3.50 0.28 -13.45
N GLY A 141 -4.39 0.34 -14.45
CA GLY A 141 -5.09 -0.82 -15.00
C GLY A 141 -6.36 -1.21 -14.25
N PHE A 142 -6.95 -0.28 -13.51
CA PHE A 142 -8.22 -0.48 -12.79
C PHE A 142 -9.31 0.39 -13.41
N SER A 143 -10.55 0.18 -12.99
CA SER A 143 -11.68 1.01 -13.41
C SER A 143 -12.42 1.54 -12.20
N SER A 144 -13.03 2.71 -12.34
CA SER A 144 -13.80 3.36 -11.29
C SER A 144 -15.12 3.88 -11.84
N ARG A 145 -16.09 4.08 -10.94
CA ARG A 145 -17.39 4.67 -11.23
C ARG A 145 -17.70 5.77 -10.22
N ARG A 146 -18.27 6.87 -10.69
CA ARG A 146 -18.83 7.90 -9.80
C ARG A 146 -20.23 7.53 -9.39
N ARG A 147 -20.57 7.78 -8.13
CA ARG A 147 -21.94 7.69 -7.63
C ARG A 147 -22.13 8.70 -6.51
N TRP A 148 -23.01 9.66 -6.72
CA TRP A 148 -23.17 10.83 -5.85
C TRP A 148 -21.81 11.53 -5.64
N ASP A 149 -21.52 11.93 -4.41
CA ASP A 149 -20.26 12.57 -3.98
C ASP A 149 -19.14 11.54 -3.75
N ASN A 150 -19.15 10.37 -4.40
CA ASN A 150 -18.15 9.32 -4.16
C ASN A 150 -17.62 8.73 -5.47
N LEU A 151 -16.32 8.40 -5.46
CA LEU A 151 -15.65 7.63 -6.51
C LEU A 151 -15.41 6.22 -6.01
N TYR A 152 -16.00 5.22 -6.66
CA TYR A 152 -15.86 3.82 -6.29
C TYR A 152 -14.92 3.11 -7.24
N LEU A 153 -14.03 2.28 -6.70
CA LEU A 153 -13.32 1.31 -7.51
C LEU A 153 -14.31 0.24 -7.98
N ILE A 154 -14.30 -0.06 -9.28
CA ILE A 154 -15.12 -1.14 -9.83
C ILE A 154 -14.45 -2.46 -9.42
N ASN A 155 -15.22 -3.29 -8.73
CA ASN A 155 -14.80 -4.61 -8.30
C ASN A 155 -15.87 -5.64 -8.65
N ASN A 156 -15.45 -6.89 -8.82
CA ASN A 156 -16.37 -8.01 -8.86
C ASN A 156 -16.74 -8.38 -7.41
N TYR A 157 -17.99 -8.19 -7.01
CA TYR A 157 -18.40 -8.50 -5.63
C TYR A 157 -18.26 -9.99 -5.25
N ALA A 158 -18.18 -10.88 -6.26
CA ALA A 158 -17.90 -12.30 -6.02
C ALA A 158 -16.42 -12.56 -5.69
N PHE A 159 -15.50 -11.69 -6.14
CA PHE A 159 -14.05 -11.90 -6.06
C PHE A 159 -13.28 -10.63 -5.70
N ASN A 160 -12.45 -10.70 -4.68
CA ASN A 160 -11.87 -9.53 -4.03
C ASN A 160 -10.45 -9.18 -4.50
N ASN A 161 -9.97 -9.91 -5.51
CA ASN A 161 -8.61 -9.82 -6.05
C ASN A 161 -8.27 -8.41 -6.48
N ASN A 162 -9.23 -7.72 -7.11
CA ASN A 162 -8.99 -6.41 -7.68
C ASN A 162 -8.70 -5.38 -6.58
N ILE A 163 -9.46 -5.42 -5.47
CA ILE A 163 -9.22 -4.56 -4.30
C ILE A 163 -7.87 -4.88 -3.66
N LEU A 164 -7.55 -6.17 -3.48
CA LEU A 164 -6.27 -6.60 -2.90
C LEU A 164 -5.08 -6.16 -3.75
N LYS A 165 -5.18 -6.35 -5.08
CA LYS A 165 -4.18 -5.90 -6.05
C LYS A 165 -4.01 -4.39 -5.99
N TYR A 166 -5.12 -3.65 -5.98
CA TYR A 166 -5.13 -2.19 -5.89
C TYR A 166 -4.44 -1.68 -4.63
N LEU A 167 -4.83 -2.18 -3.45
CA LEU A 167 -4.23 -1.80 -2.17
C LEU A 167 -2.76 -2.17 -2.07
N SER A 168 -2.37 -3.32 -2.62
CA SER A 168 -0.96 -3.73 -2.68
C SER A 168 -0.13 -2.83 -3.58
N LEU A 169 -0.72 -2.39 -4.70
CA LEU A 169 -0.05 -1.55 -5.69
C LEU A 169 0.18 -0.13 -5.15
N ILE A 170 -0.86 0.53 -4.63
CA ILE A 170 -0.73 1.91 -4.13
C ILE A 170 -0.06 1.95 -2.74
N ASN A 171 -0.17 0.86 -1.97
CA ASN A 171 0.40 0.71 -0.63
C ASN A 171 0.17 1.91 0.32
N PRO A 172 -1.08 2.16 0.76
CA PRO A 172 -1.40 3.28 1.64
C PRO A 172 -0.67 3.18 2.98
N ALA A 173 -0.30 4.31 3.58
CA ALA A 173 0.49 4.33 4.81
C ALA A 173 -0.35 4.00 6.05
N LEU A 174 -1.66 4.32 6.06
CA LEU A 174 -2.51 4.11 7.23
C LEU A 174 -3.04 2.67 7.29
N ASN A 175 -2.33 1.81 8.02
CA ASN A 175 -2.71 0.40 8.24
C ASN A 175 -4.16 0.21 8.72
N ARG A 176 -4.69 1.12 9.55
CA ARG A 176 -6.07 1.06 10.04
C ARG A 176 -7.13 1.13 8.93
N LYS A 177 -6.82 1.77 7.80
CA LYS A 177 -7.74 1.89 6.65
C LYS A 177 -7.65 0.70 5.69
N LYS A 178 -6.62 -0.14 5.82
CA LYS A 178 -6.40 -1.36 5.04
C LYS A 178 -6.41 -2.62 5.91
N ASN A 179 -7.14 -2.60 7.03
CA ASN A 179 -7.25 -3.77 7.89
C ASN A 179 -8.18 -4.80 7.24
N LEU A 180 -7.61 -5.94 6.85
CA LEU A 180 -8.31 -7.04 6.18
C LEU A 180 -8.63 -8.20 7.13
N ILE A 181 -8.23 -8.12 8.41
CA ILE A 181 -8.39 -9.20 9.38
C ILE A 181 -9.88 -9.48 9.60
N GLY A 182 -10.27 -10.75 9.44
CA GLY A 182 -11.65 -11.22 9.59
C GLY A 182 -12.55 -10.95 8.38
N MET A 183 -12.02 -10.41 7.29
CA MET A 183 -12.76 -10.28 6.03
C MET A 183 -12.68 -11.60 5.24
N GLY A 184 -13.82 -12.12 4.81
CA GLY A 184 -13.85 -13.26 3.89
C GLY A 184 -13.21 -12.90 2.55
N ILE A 185 -12.33 -13.73 2.04
CA ILE A 185 -11.60 -13.48 0.79
C ILE A 185 -11.97 -14.55 -0.22
N ASN A 186 -12.43 -14.12 -1.40
CA ASN A 186 -12.67 -14.99 -2.54
C ASN A 186 -11.79 -14.55 -3.69
N PHE A 187 -11.17 -15.53 -4.37
CA PHE A 187 -10.32 -15.28 -5.52
C PHE A 187 -10.94 -15.78 -6.82
N GLU A 188 -10.93 -14.92 -7.83
CA GLU A 188 -11.22 -15.32 -9.20
C GLU A 188 -10.04 -16.16 -9.71
N PRO A 189 -10.27 -17.36 -10.24
CA PRO A 189 -9.23 -18.12 -10.92
C PRO A 189 -8.69 -17.32 -12.10
N VAL A 190 -7.37 -17.12 -12.14
CA VAL A 190 -6.71 -16.42 -13.24
C VAL A 190 -6.00 -17.42 -14.13
N LYS A 191 -6.16 -17.28 -15.44
CA LYS A 191 -5.47 -18.14 -16.42
C LYS A 191 -4.03 -17.66 -16.60
N VAL A 192 -3.08 -18.59 -16.51
CA VAL A 192 -1.70 -18.33 -16.91
C VAL A 192 -1.64 -18.15 -18.43
N THR A 193 -1.19 -16.98 -18.89
CA THR A 193 -1.11 -16.64 -20.32
C THR A 193 0.29 -16.85 -20.89
N ASN A 194 1.33 -16.64 -20.09
CA ASN A 194 2.73 -16.83 -20.47
C ASN A 194 3.56 -17.25 -19.26
N ILE A 195 4.64 -17.99 -19.50
CA ILE A 195 5.67 -18.34 -18.51
C ILE A 195 7.02 -18.03 -19.14
N GLU A 196 7.81 -17.18 -18.50
CA GLU A 196 9.14 -16.78 -18.95
C GLU A 196 10.20 -17.07 -17.88
N LYS A 197 11.43 -17.31 -18.33
CA LYS A 197 12.57 -17.51 -17.43
C LYS A 197 13.01 -16.16 -16.86
N TYR A 198 13.00 -16.05 -15.54
CA TYR A 198 13.54 -14.88 -14.83
C TYR A 198 14.96 -15.15 -14.33
N ASN A 199 15.90 -14.23 -14.61
CA ASN A 199 17.32 -14.38 -14.28
C ASN A 199 17.80 -13.42 -13.16
N GLY A 200 16.91 -13.00 -12.26
CA GLY A 200 17.25 -12.11 -11.14
C GLY A 200 17.23 -12.82 -9.78
N ASP A 201 17.57 -12.06 -8.74
CA ASP A 201 17.48 -12.52 -7.35
C ASP A 201 16.02 -12.79 -6.96
N TYR A 202 15.83 -13.77 -6.07
CA TYR A 202 14.54 -14.13 -5.51
C TYR A 202 14.54 -13.93 -3.99
N VAL A 203 13.38 -13.56 -3.44
CA VAL A 203 13.13 -13.49 -2.01
C VAL A 203 12.07 -14.52 -1.66
N ALA A 204 12.39 -15.41 -0.71
CA ALA A 204 11.43 -16.34 -0.14
C ALA A 204 10.85 -15.76 1.15
N ILE A 205 9.52 -15.77 1.24
CA ILE A 205 8.79 -15.41 2.46
C ILE A 205 8.14 -16.69 2.98
N GLN A 206 8.29 -16.98 4.27
CA GLN A 206 7.63 -18.11 4.90
C GLN A 206 6.63 -17.62 5.94
N THR A 207 5.35 -17.94 5.73
CA THR A 207 4.26 -17.73 6.69
C THR A 207 3.91 -19.04 7.39
N ASP A 208 3.25 -18.94 8.54
CA ASP A 208 2.68 -20.05 9.31
C ASP A 208 1.67 -20.88 8.49
N THR A 209 0.82 -20.18 7.74
CA THR A 209 -0.20 -20.74 6.84
C THR A 209 0.33 -21.12 5.47
N LYS A 210 1.62 -20.85 5.20
CA LYS A 210 2.34 -21.15 3.94
C LYS A 210 1.77 -20.51 2.66
N THR A 211 0.74 -19.68 2.81
CA THR A 211 0.08 -18.94 1.72
C THR A 211 0.28 -17.44 1.94
N LEU A 212 0.48 -16.71 0.84
CA LEU A 212 0.57 -15.25 0.84
C LEU A 212 -0.09 -14.66 -0.41
N ILE A 213 -0.51 -13.40 -0.32
CA ILE A 213 -1.06 -12.66 -1.46
C ILE A 213 0.06 -11.86 -2.11
N ALA A 214 0.34 -12.13 -3.38
CA ALA A 214 1.30 -11.37 -4.19
C ALA A 214 0.60 -10.85 -5.45
N ASN A 215 0.63 -9.53 -5.65
CA ASN A 215 -0.01 -8.86 -6.79
C ASN A 215 -1.50 -9.25 -6.98
N GLY A 216 -2.23 -9.45 -5.86
CA GLY A 216 -3.64 -9.86 -5.87
C GLY A 216 -3.90 -11.34 -6.16
N LEU A 217 -2.85 -12.16 -6.27
CA LEU A 217 -2.95 -13.60 -6.44
C LEU A 217 -2.60 -14.32 -5.13
N LEU A 218 -3.29 -15.42 -4.85
CA LEU A 218 -2.84 -16.38 -3.84
C LEU A 218 -1.62 -17.11 -4.38
N THR A 219 -0.56 -17.11 -3.59
CA THR A 219 0.69 -17.81 -3.90
C THR A 219 1.08 -18.66 -2.71
N HIS A 220 1.69 -19.81 -2.99
CA HIS A 220 2.24 -20.70 -1.98
C HIS A 220 3.77 -20.61 -2.00
N ASN A 221 4.41 -20.88 -0.87
CA ASN A 221 5.86 -20.93 -0.76
C ASN A 221 6.46 -21.96 -1.75
N CYS A 222 7.61 -21.61 -2.32
CA CYS A 222 8.46 -22.50 -3.11
C CYS A 222 9.57 -23.08 -2.23
N PHE A 223 10.01 -24.30 -2.54
CA PHE A 223 11.20 -24.90 -1.95
C PHE A 223 12.42 -24.56 -2.78
N ILE A 224 13.47 -24.07 -2.14
CA ILE A 224 14.70 -23.66 -2.79
C ILE A 224 15.81 -24.62 -2.37
N GLY A 225 16.32 -25.36 -3.33
CA GLY A 225 17.45 -26.27 -3.19
C GLY A 225 18.80 -25.55 -3.24
N PRO A 226 19.90 -26.27 -2.98
CA PRO A 226 21.23 -25.70 -2.80
C PRO A 226 21.88 -25.19 -4.11
N LYS A 227 21.25 -25.41 -5.28
CA LYS A 227 21.79 -25.03 -6.59
C LYS A 227 20.92 -23.93 -7.22
N PRO A 228 20.94 -22.70 -6.68
CA PRO A 228 20.02 -21.64 -7.05
C PRO A 228 20.11 -21.20 -8.51
N THR A 229 21.24 -21.48 -9.17
CA THR A 229 21.46 -21.23 -10.59
C THR A 229 20.89 -22.32 -11.52
N SER A 230 20.24 -23.37 -10.97
CA SER A 230 19.57 -24.37 -11.78
C SER A 230 18.45 -23.73 -12.58
N ASP A 231 18.39 -24.02 -13.88
CA ASP A 231 17.36 -23.54 -14.79
C ASP A 231 16.13 -24.46 -14.85
N ARG A 232 16.11 -25.50 -14.00
CA ARG A 232 15.02 -26.46 -13.91
C ARG A 232 14.12 -26.16 -12.72
N VAL A 233 12.81 -26.26 -12.97
CA VAL A 233 11.75 -26.21 -11.96
C VAL A 233 11.03 -27.54 -11.97
N PHE A 234 10.91 -28.19 -10.81
CA PHE A 234 10.14 -29.41 -10.65
C PHE A 234 8.84 -29.10 -9.90
N VAL A 235 7.75 -29.75 -10.29
CA VAL A 235 6.45 -29.62 -9.65
C VAL A 235 6.07 -30.95 -9.03
N VAL A 236 5.86 -30.97 -7.71
CA VAL A 236 5.36 -32.14 -6.99
C VAL A 236 3.86 -31.97 -6.78
N ASN A 237 3.08 -32.94 -7.23
CA ASN A 237 1.65 -33.01 -6.95
C ASN A 237 1.48 -33.65 -5.57
N GLN A 238 1.39 -32.82 -4.53
CA GLN A 238 1.18 -33.32 -3.17
C GLN A 238 -0.21 -33.96 -3.08
N ARG A 239 -0.25 -35.10 -2.39
CA ARG A 239 -1.48 -35.79 -2.03
C ARG A 239 -1.65 -35.74 -0.52
N ASN A 240 -2.89 -35.62 -0.07
CA ASN A 240 -3.23 -35.72 1.33
C ASN A 240 -2.93 -37.14 1.83
N VAL A 241 -2.17 -37.27 2.91
CA VAL A 241 -1.69 -38.57 3.43
C VAL A 241 -2.84 -39.47 3.87
N LYS A 242 -3.95 -38.91 4.36
CA LYS A 242 -5.11 -39.66 4.86
C LYS A 242 -6.06 -40.08 3.74
N THR A 243 -6.29 -39.21 2.76
CA THR A 243 -7.33 -39.45 1.72
C THR A 243 -6.74 -39.89 0.38
N GLY A 244 -5.43 -39.71 0.15
CA GLY A 244 -4.76 -39.98 -1.12
C GLY A 244 -5.16 -39.03 -2.27
N THR A 245 -6.09 -38.11 -2.02
CA THR A 245 -6.55 -37.13 -2.99
C THR A 245 -5.49 -36.07 -3.23
N PHE A 246 -5.54 -35.44 -4.40
CA PHE A 246 -4.75 -34.24 -4.67
C PHE A 246 -5.00 -33.19 -3.58
N ASP A 247 -3.93 -32.55 -3.13
CA ASP A 247 -3.95 -31.49 -2.12
C ASP A 247 -3.49 -30.17 -2.77
N GLU A 248 -2.20 -30.06 -3.09
CA GLU A 248 -1.63 -28.87 -3.72
C GLU A 248 -0.43 -29.17 -4.61
N HIS A 249 -0.05 -28.19 -5.42
CA HIS A 249 1.21 -28.22 -6.16
C HIS A 249 2.34 -27.61 -5.34
N LYS A 250 3.48 -28.29 -5.30
CA LYS A 250 4.71 -27.82 -4.65
C LYS A 250 5.76 -27.55 -5.70
N ILE A 251 6.29 -26.33 -5.70
CA ILE A 251 7.34 -25.93 -6.64
C ILE A 251 8.71 -26.16 -5.97
N MET A 252 9.56 -26.92 -6.65
CA MET A 252 10.94 -27.20 -6.25
C MET A 252 11.88 -26.49 -7.23
N MET A 253 12.54 -25.43 -6.76
CA MET A 253 13.55 -24.68 -7.51
C MET A 253 14.94 -24.94 -6.95
N GLY A 254 15.99 -24.73 -7.74
CA GLY A 254 17.35 -24.88 -7.25
C GLY A 254 17.85 -26.33 -7.11
N PHE A 255 17.24 -27.26 -7.86
CA PHE A 255 17.62 -28.67 -7.97
C PHE A 255 18.00 -28.99 -9.42
N LYS A 256 18.97 -29.88 -9.66
CA LYS A 256 19.36 -30.25 -11.04
C LYS A 256 18.56 -31.43 -11.58
N THR A 257 18.11 -32.32 -10.71
CA THR A 257 17.41 -33.55 -11.10
C THR A 257 16.13 -33.74 -10.28
N GLU A 258 15.24 -34.58 -10.81
CA GLU A 258 13.99 -34.95 -10.15
C GLU A 258 14.24 -35.64 -8.81
N GLU A 259 15.27 -36.48 -8.72
CA GLU A 259 15.64 -37.20 -7.50
C GLU A 259 16.10 -36.23 -6.40
N GLU A 260 16.93 -35.23 -6.74
CA GLU A 260 17.35 -34.19 -5.81
C GLU A 260 16.15 -33.38 -5.32
N ALA A 261 15.24 -33.00 -6.23
CA ALA A 261 14.02 -32.28 -5.89
C ALA A 261 13.09 -33.12 -5.00
N ARG A 262 12.90 -34.40 -5.30
CA ARG A 262 12.11 -35.33 -4.47
C ARG A 262 12.71 -35.50 -3.09
N ALA A 263 14.02 -35.68 -2.98
CA ALA A 263 14.71 -35.78 -1.70
C ALA A 263 14.59 -34.49 -0.88
N GLY A 264 14.78 -33.33 -1.52
CA GLY A 264 14.60 -32.03 -0.88
C GLY A 264 13.17 -31.82 -0.39
N TYR A 265 12.17 -32.23 -1.18
CA TYR A 265 10.77 -32.19 -0.77
C TYR A 265 10.53 -33.06 0.48
N LEU A 266 10.97 -34.32 0.46
CA LEU A 266 10.77 -35.26 1.56
C LEU A 266 11.50 -34.85 2.85
N ALA A 267 12.66 -34.19 2.74
CA ALA A 267 13.43 -33.70 3.89
C ALA A 267 12.70 -32.61 4.70
N ASN A 268 11.69 -31.95 4.13
CA ASN A 268 10.90 -30.92 4.80
C ASN A 268 9.71 -31.47 5.61
N TYR A 269 9.53 -32.78 5.65
CA TYR A 269 8.51 -33.45 6.44
C TYR A 269 9.19 -34.40 7.43
N GLU A 270 8.75 -34.38 8.68
CA GLU A 270 9.26 -35.33 9.67
C GLU A 270 8.97 -36.77 9.23
N LYS A 271 9.88 -37.69 9.55
CA LYS A 271 9.55 -39.12 9.50
C LYS A 271 8.47 -39.33 10.55
N GLY A 272 7.25 -39.54 10.08
CA GLY A 272 6.02 -39.50 10.89
C GLY A 272 6.00 -40.39 12.11
#